data_AF-A0A957CKB2-F1
#
_entry.id   AF-A0A957CKB2-F1
#
_cell.length_a   1.000
_cell.length_b   1.000
_cell.length_c   1.000
_cell.angle_alpha   90.00
_cell.angle_beta   90.00
_cell.angle_gamma   90.00
#
_symmetry.space_group_name_H-M   'P 1'
#
loop_
_entity.id
_entity.type
_entity.pdbx_description
1 polymer ?
#
loop_
_entity_poly.entity_id
_entity_poly.type
_entity_poly.pdbx_seq_one_letter_code
_entity_poly.pdbx_strand_id
1 'polypeptide(L)'
;RPDLDRGYFVPFFPWPAVIGFVTNMALAIFLAIETGRVGLVTVGWIAGGMLLYWGYFRGKEEMERPKEVLHEESLASVNYSVLAPVANVEQAAPLGRLSSLLAKAHGGEVLALNVVTVPPSLNLSDGRLFLREGRPPLEKVIEQARQLDVPVHTMIRLGRSVSEAIMKTVAESASDFILFGWP
;
A
#
# COMPACT_ATOMS: atom_id res chain seq x y z
N ARG A 1 -8.84 5.94 5.37
CA ARG A 1 -8.68 6.67 4.09
C ARG A 1 -9.84 7.65 3.96
N PRO A 2 -9.60 8.95 3.68
CA PRO A 2 -10.64 9.97 3.56
C PRO A 2 -11.56 9.80 2.33
N ASP A 3 -11.11 9.10 1.29
CA ASP A 3 -11.77 9.14 -0.04
C ASP A 3 -12.60 7.88 -0.38
N LEU A 4 -13.20 7.25 0.63
CA LEU A 4 -14.23 6.23 0.38
C LEU A 4 -15.57 6.95 0.17
N ASP A 5 -16.26 6.65 -0.92
CA ASP A 5 -17.60 7.19 -1.21
C ASP A 5 -18.59 6.67 -0.17
N ARG A 6 -18.73 7.43 0.93
CA ARG A 6 -19.56 7.05 2.08
C ARG A 6 -21.00 7.47 1.80
N GLY A 7 -21.87 6.49 1.56
CA GLY A 7 -23.32 6.72 1.45
C GLY A 7 -23.99 7.26 2.73
N TYR A 8 -23.23 7.49 3.80
CA TYR A 8 -23.69 8.08 5.06
C TYR A 8 -22.75 9.20 5.52
N PHE A 9 -23.27 10.43 5.50
CA PHE A 9 -22.60 11.60 6.08
C PHE A 9 -23.05 11.77 7.53
N VAL A 10 -22.09 11.88 8.45
CA VAL A 10 -22.38 12.18 9.86
C VAL A 10 -22.42 13.71 9.99
N PRO A 11 -23.59 14.32 10.22
CA PRO A 11 -23.64 15.76 10.43
C PRO A 11 -22.86 16.11 11.70
N PHE A 12 -22.08 17.21 11.65
CA PHE A 12 -21.27 17.72 12.77
C PHE A 12 -20.10 16.84 13.23
N PHE A 13 -19.59 15.94 12.38
CA PHE A 13 -18.34 15.23 12.68
C PHE A 13 -17.19 16.23 12.95
N PRO A 14 -16.37 16.05 14.01
CA PRO A 14 -16.30 14.94 14.96
C PRO A 14 -17.00 15.17 16.32
N TRP A 15 -17.81 16.22 16.47
CA TRP A 15 -18.33 16.66 17.77
C TRP A 15 -19.13 15.60 18.54
N PRO A 16 -20.03 14.80 17.93
CA PRO A 16 -20.71 13.71 18.64
C PRO A 16 -19.74 12.69 19.25
N ALA A 17 -18.63 12.39 18.57
CA ALA A 17 -17.62 11.46 19.07
C ALA A 17 -16.85 12.06 20.25
N VAL A 18 -16.48 13.34 20.18
CA VAL A 18 -15.80 14.05 21.27
C VAL A 18 -16.68 14.11 22.52
N ILE A 19 -17.96 14.46 22.37
CA ILE A 19 -18.91 14.52 23.49
C ILE A 19 -19.08 13.14 24.13
N GLY A 20 -19.21 12.08 23.32
CA GLY A 20 -19.30 10.71 23.80
C GLY A 20 -18.07 10.28 24.57
N PHE A 21 -16.87 10.60 24.06
CA PHE A 21 -15.61 10.30 24.74
C PHE A 21 -15.51 11.02 26.08
N VAL A 22 -15.75 12.34 26.11
CA VAL A 22 -15.67 13.15 27.33
C VAL A 22 -16.69 12.67 28.37
N THR A 23 -17.92 12.40 27.95
CA THR A 23 -18.99 11.94 28.85
C THR A 23 -18.66 10.57 29.46
N ASN A 24 -18.19 9.62 28.65
CA ASN A 24 -17.77 8.31 29.15
C ASN A 24 -16.57 8.41 30.10
N MET A 25 -15.59 9.27 29.79
CA MET A 25 -14.44 9.48 30.65
C MET A 25 -14.84 10.09 31.99
N ALA A 26 -15.75 11.07 31.98
CA ALA A 26 -16.29 11.67 33.21
C ALA A 26 -17.07 10.64 34.05
N LEU A 27 -17.91 9.81 33.43
CA LEU A 27 -18.62 8.73 34.12
C LEU A 27 -17.67 7.68 34.70
N ALA A 28 -16.64 7.30 33.95
CA ALA A 28 -15.63 6.33 34.42
C ALA A 28 -14.87 6.86 35.64
N ILE A 29 -14.46 8.13 35.62
CA ILE A 29 -13.78 8.78 36.75
C ILE A 29 -14.72 8.89 37.96
N PHE A 30 -15.96 9.34 37.74
CA PHE A 30 -16.96 9.47 38.79
C PHE A 30 -17.24 8.12 39.48
N LEU A 31 -17.46 7.05 38.71
CA LEU A 31 -17.66 5.70 39.24
C LEU A 31 -16.42 5.14 39.95
N ALA A 32 -15.22 5.46 39.45
CA ALA A 32 -13.97 5.05 40.08
C ALA A 32 -13.79 5.68 41.46
N ILE A 33 -14.15 6.96 41.62
CA ILE A 33 -14.07 7.67 42.91
C ILE A 33 -15.15 7.17 43.88
N GLU A 34 -16.41 7.12 43.43
CA GLU A 34 -17.56 6.84 44.31
C GLU A 34 -17.62 5.38 44.77
N THR A 35 -17.28 4.45 43.86
CA THR A 35 -17.51 3.01 44.11
C THR A 35 -16.24 2.28 44.54
N GLY A 36 -15.04 2.88 44.40
CA GLY A 36 -13.72 2.39 44.82
C GLY A 36 -13.26 1.06 44.19
N ARG A 37 -14.09 0.02 44.28
CA ARG A 37 -13.97 -1.32 43.68
C ARG A 37 -13.98 -1.28 42.14
N VAL A 38 -14.68 -0.31 41.54
CA VAL A 38 -14.74 -0.14 40.06
C VAL A 38 -13.37 0.26 39.50
N GLY A 39 -12.60 1.08 40.22
CA GLY A 39 -11.25 1.45 39.79
C GLY A 39 -10.34 0.25 39.59
N LEU A 40 -10.32 -0.69 40.55
CA LEU A 40 -9.49 -1.91 40.48
C LEU A 40 -9.89 -2.83 39.33
N VAL A 41 -11.21 -3.00 39.10
CA VAL A 41 -11.71 -3.82 37.98
C VAL A 41 -11.34 -3.19 36.63
N THR A 42 -11.41 -1.86 36.52
CA THR A 42 -11.08 -1.14 35.27
C THR A 42 -9.61 -1.28 34.93
N VAL A 43 -8.72 -1.11 35.92
CA VAL A 43 -7.28 -1.34 35.76
C VAL A 43 -6.99 -2.80 35.39
N GLY A 44 -7.67 -3.75 36.04
CA GLY A 44 -7.55 -5.17 35.71
C GLY A 44 -8.00 -5.49 34.28
N TRP A 45 -9.07 -4.86 33.80
CA TRP A 45 -9.56 -5.04 32.43
C TRP A 45 -8.60 -4.45 31.39
N ILE A 46 -8.04 -3.27 31.64
CA ILE A 46 -7.03 -2.64 30.78
C ILE A 46 -5.76 -3.50 30.72
N ALA A 47 -5.26 -3.96 31.87
CA ALA A 47 -4.09 -4.83 31.93
C ALA A 47 -4.34 -6.17 31.23
N GLY A 48 -5.52 -6.76 31.40
CA GLY A 48 -5.94 -7.99 30.72
C GLY A 48 -6.03 -7.81 29.21
N GLY A 49 -6.66 -6.72 28.74
CA GLY A 49 -6.71 -6.37 27.32
C GLY A 49 -5.31 -6.15 26.73
N MET A 50 -4.42 -5.49 27.46
CA MET A 50 -3.03 -5.26 27.03
C MET A 50 -2.21 -6.55 26.96
N LEU A 51 -2.37 -7.46 27.91
CA LEU A 51 -1.75 -8.79 27.87
C LEU A 51 -2.25 -9.61 26.68
N LEU A 52 -3.56 -9.58 26.42
CA LEU A 52 -4.17 -10.29 25.31
C LEU A 52 -3.73 -9.69 23.95
N TYR A 53 -3.60 -8.36 23.89
CA TYR A 53 -3.01 -7.67 22.75
C TYR A 53 -1.58 -8.16 22.48
N TRP A 54 -0.73 -8.18 23.50
CA TRP A 54 0.67 -8.54 23.35
C TRP A 54 0.88 -10.03 23.04
N GLY A 55 0.05 -10.91 23.62
CA GLY A 55 0.16 -12.36 23.45
C GLY A 55 -0.49 -12.91 22.17
N TYR A 56 -1.61 -12.33 21.72
CA TYR A 56 -2.40 -12.87 20.59
C TYR A 56 -2.44 -11.93 19.39
N PHE A 57 -2.66 -10.62 19.60
CA PHE A 57 -2.90 -9.68 18.52
C PHE A 57 -1.63 -9.12 17.88
N ARG A 58 -0.50 -9.08 18.60
CA ARG A 58 0.78 -8.62 18.03
C ARG A 58 1.20 -9.40 16.79
N GLY A 59 0.90 -10.71 16.73
CA GLY A 59 1.19 -11.54 15.55
C GLY A 59 0.14 -11.45 14.43
N LYS A 60 -1.04 -10.88 14.71
CA LYS A 60 -2.17 -10.83 13.77
C LYS A 60 -2.28 -9.49 13.04
N GLU A 61 -1.89 -8.38 13.68
CA GLU A 61 -1.90 -7.04 13.06
C GLU A 61 -0.91 -6.89 11.89
N GLU A 62 0.14 -7.70 11.83
CA GLU A 62 1.05 -7.74 10.67
C GLU A 62 0.43 -8.42 9.43
N MET A 63 -0.56 -9.30 9.63
CA MET A 63 -1.24 -10.01 8.52
C MET A 63 -2.42 -9.22 7.94
N GLU A 64 -2.97 -8.26 8.68
CA GLU A 64 -4.20 -7.54 8.33
C GLU A 64 -3.95 -6.22 7.59
N ARG A 65 -2.69 -5.83 7.40
CA ARG A 65 -2.34 -4.89 6.33
C ARG A 65 -2.21 -5.70 5.05
N PRO A 66 -3.16 -5.65 4.10
CA PRO A 66 -2.89 -6.14 2.76
C PRO A 66 -1.70 -5.32 2.22
N LYS A 67 -0.49 -5.86 2.35
CA LYS A 67 0.68 -5.41 1.60
C LYS A 67 0.40 -5.78 0.15
N GLU A 68 -0.37 -4.93 -0.51
CA GLU A 68 -0.59 -4.95 -1.97
C GLU A 68 0.71 -4.71 -2.75
N VAL A 69 1.78 -4.30 -2.07
CA VAL A 69 3.11 -4.09 -2.65
C VAL A 69 3.99 -5.23 -2.16
N LEU A 70 4.05 -6.28 -2.99
CA LEU A 70 4.69 -7.56 -2.63
C LEU A 70 6.21 -7.55 -2.90
N HIS A 71 6.72 -6.53 -3.58
CA HIS A 71 8.16 -6.34 -3.82
C HIS A 71 8.44 -4.87 -4.18
N GLU A 72 9.35 -4.24 -3.44
CA GLU A 72 9.88 -2.89 -3.68
C GLU A 72 11.40 -3.01 -3.52
N GLU A 73 12.13 -3.16 -4.63
CA GLU A 73 13.61 -3.17 -4.60
C GLU A 73 14.13 -1.73 -4.68
N SER A 74 14.41 -1.16 -3.51
CA SER A 74 14.97 0.20 -3.39
C SER A 74 16.43 0.23 -3.79
N LEU A 75 16.73 0.83 -4.94
CA LEU A 75 18.05 1.38 -5.23
C LEU A 75 17.89 2.77 -5.86
N ALA A 76 18.20 3.78 -5.04
CA ALA A 76 18.24 5.23 -5.28
C ALA A 76 16.90 5.99 -5.16
N SER A 77 16.93 7.14 -4.46
CA SER A 77 15.89 8.16 -4.48
C SER A 77 16.28 9.18 -5.55
N VAL A 78 15.61 9.16 -6.70
CA VAL A 78 15.91 10.07 -7.80
C VAL A 78 14.81 11.13 -7.90
N ASN A 79 15.18 12.35 -8.31
CA ASN A 79 14.25 13.51 -8.36
C ASN A 79 13.24 13.46 -9.52
N TYR A 80 13.36 12.51 -10.44
CA TYR A 80 12.47 12.35 -11.58
C TYR A 80 12.21 10.86 -11.83
N SER A 81 10.95 10.43 -11.87
CA SER A 81 10.60 9.01 -12.03
C SER A 81 9.60 8.80 -13.17
N VAL A 82 9.97 7.94 -14.12
CA VAL A 82 9.12 7.54 -15.25
C VAL A 82 8.45 6.21 -14.93
N LEU A 83 7.14 6.23 -14.68
CA LEU A 83 6.33 5.03 -14.49
C LEU A 83 6.10 4.32 -15.82
N ALA A 84 6.50 3.06 -15.90
CA ALA A 84 6.31 2.20 -17.06
C ALA A 84 5.49 0.95 -16.68
N PRO A 85 4.15 0.97 -16.85
CA PRO A 85 3.32 -0.22 -16.64
C PRO A 85 3.59 -1.25 -17.74
N VAL A 86 4.10 -2.42 -17.37
CA VAL A 86 4.42 -3.51 -18.30
C VAL A 86 3.52 -4.72 -18.07
N ALA A 87 2.76 -5.11 -19.10
CA ALA A 87 1.87 -6.26 -19.03
C ALA A 87 2.58 -7.58 -19.37
N ASN A 88 3.48 -7.58 -20.35
CA ASN A 88 4.15 -8.77 -20.85
C ASN A 88 5.60 -8.48 -21.29
N VAL A 89 6.37 -9.54 -21.53
CA VAL A 89 7.80 -9.45 -21.91
C VAL A 89 8.00 -8.79 -23.27
N GLU A 90 7.06 -9.01 -24.21
CA GLU A 90 7.12 -8.45 -25.57
C GLU A 90 7.03 -6.92 -25.55
N GLN A 91 6.13 -6.36 -24.75
CA GLN A 91 5.99 -4.92 -24.56
C GLN A 91 7.08 -4.34 -23.64
N ALA A 92 7.61 -5.13 -22.71
CA ALA A 92 8.61 -4.66 -21.76
C ALA A 92 9.91 -4.19 -22.43
N ALA A 93 10.31 -4.79 -23.55
CA ALA A 93 11.50 -4.37 -24.28
C ALA A 93 11.38 -2.95 -24.90
N PRO A 94 10.40 -2.67 -25.78
CA PRO A 94 10.25 -1.33 -26.34
C PRO A 94 9.90 -0.29 -25.27
N LEU A 95 9.02 -0.64 -24.32
CA LEU A 95 8.62 0.29 -23.26
C LEU A 95 9.77 0.61 -22.31
N GLY A 96 10.53 -0.40 -21.88
CA GLY A 96 11.69 -0.24 -21.03
C GLY A 96 12.79 0.59 -21.68
N ARG A 97 13.01 0.44 -23.00
CA ARG A 97 13.96 1.28 -23.73
C ARG A 97 13.51 2.74 -23.80
N LEU A 98 12.24 2.98 -24.13
CA LEU A 98 11.69 4.34 -24.26
C LEU A 98 11.62 5.05 -22.90
N SER A 99 11.16 4.38 -21.85
CA SER A 99 11.11 4.93 -20.51
C SER A 99 12.51 5.27 -20.00
N SER A 100 13.50 4.41 -20.27
CA SER A 100 14.90 4.67 -19.91
C SER A 100 15.49 5.85 -20.66
N LEU A 101 15.19 6.02 -21.96
CA LEU A 101 15.64 7.19 -22.71
C LEU A 101 15.07 8.49 -22.12
N LEU A 102 13.79 8.48 -21.74
CA LEU A 102 13.13 9.63 -21.14
C LEU A 102 13.68 9.93 -19.74
N ALA A 103 13.82 8.92 -18.89
CA ALA A 103 14.41 9.04 -17.57
C ALA A 103 15.85 9.58 -17.67
N LYS A 104 16.67 9.04 -18.59
CA LYS A 104 18.04 9.51 -18.82
C LYS A 104 18.11 10.97 -19.21
N ALA A 105 17.19 11.44 -20.07
CA ALA A 105 17.14 12.82 -20.50
C ALA A 105 16.90 13.80 -19.33
N HIS A 106 16.24 13.34 -18.27
CA HIS A 106 15.93 14.12 -17.06
C HIS A 106 16.80 13.75 -15.85
N GLY A 107 17.82 12.88 -16.01
CA GLY A 107 18.63 12.38 -14.89
C GLY A 107 17.82 11.63 -13.84
N GLY A 108 16.73 10.99 -14.28
CA GLY A 108 15.75 10.26 -13.48
C GLY A 108 15.94 8.76 -13.44
N GLU A 109 14.94 8.07 -12.92
CA GLU A 109 14.83 6.62 -12.86
C GLU A 109 13.58 6.11 -13.58
N VAL A 110 13.54 4.79 -13.82
CA VAL A 110 12.35 4.11 -14.32
C VAL A 110 11.69 3.32 -13.21
N LEU A 111 10.43 3.61 -12.93
CA LEU A 111 9.58 2.78 -12.08
C LEU A 111 8.82 1.78 -12.97
N ALA A 112 9.32 0.54 -13.05
CA ALA A 112 8.67 -0.54 -13.77
C ALA A 112 7.59 -1.19 -12.91
N LEU A 113 6.34 -1.12 -13.37
CA LEU A 113 5.18 -1.66 -12.64
C LEU A 113 4.58 -2.84 -13.40
N ASN A 114 4.43 -3.98 -12.74
CA ASN A 114 3.60 -5.08 -13.24
C ASN A 114 2.37 -5.24 -12.32
N VAL A 115 1.18 -5.18 -12.92
CA VAL A 115 -0.07 -5.40 -12.19
C VAL A 115 -0.58 -6.80 -12.49
N VAL A 116 -0.67 -7.61 -11.45
CA VAL A 116 -1.23 -8.96 -11.55
C VAL A 116 -2.68 -8.92 -11.07
N THR A 117 -3.59 -9.33 -11.95
CA THR A 117 -5.04 -9.30 -11.67
C THR A 117 -5.43 -10.55 -10.88
N VAL A 118 -5.93 -10.36 -9.66
CA VAL A 118 -6.33 -11.47 -8.78
C VAL A 118 -7.85 -11.64 -8.81
N PRO A 119 -8.37 -12.86 -9.10
CA PRO A 119 -9.79 -13.15 -9.00
C PRO A 119 -10.30 -12.92 -7.57
N PRO A 120 -11.55 -12.45 -7.39
CA PRO A 120 -12.10 -12.17 -6.06
C PRO A 120 -12.23 -13.42 -5.17
N SER A 121 -12.11 -14.63 -5.73
CA SER A 121 -12.18 -15.91 -5.04
C SER A 121 -10.83 -16.46 -4.54
N LEU A 122 -9.70 -15.81 -4.86
CA LEU A 122 -8.37 -16.25 -4.42
C LEU A 122 -7.90 -15.47 -3.18
N ASN A 123 -7.35 -16.19 -2.21
CA ASN A 123 -6.73 -15.59 -1.03
C ASN A 123 -5.36 -15.00 -1.38
N LEU A 124 -5.03 -13.83 -0.83
CA LEU A 124 -3.74 -13.14 -1.00
C LEU A 124 -2.52 -13.99 -0.58
N SER A 125 -2.76 -15.10 0.14
CA SER A 125 -1.77 -16.10 0.56
C SER A 125 -1.01 -16.74 -0.61
N ASP A 126 -1.55 -16.70 -1.83
CA ASP A 126 -0.92 -17.22 -3.05
C ASP A 126 0.08 -16.24 -3.71
N GLY A 127 0.43 -15.15 -3.02
CA GLY A 127 1.35 -14.10 -3.48
C GLY A 127 2.62 -14.61 -4.19
N ARG A 128 3.19 -15.75 -3.77
CA ARG A 128 4.41 -16.33 -4.37
C ARG A 128 4.22 -16.75 -5.83
N LEU A 129 3.02 -17.20 -6.22
CA LEU A 129 2.73 -17.55 -7.61
C LEU A 129 2.76 -16.30 -8.49
N PHE A 130 2.12 -15.23 -8.03
CA PHE A 130 2.04 -13.95 -8.73
C PHE A 130 3.40 -13.26 -8.85
N LEU A 131 4.29 -13.41 -7.86
CA LEU A 131 5.68 -12.95 -7.98
C LEU A 131 6.44 -13.63 -9.12
N ARG A 132 6.19 -14.92 -9.36
CA ARG A 132 6.85 -15.65 -10.44
C ARG A 132 6.37 -15.21 -11.82
N GLU A 133 5.09 -14.85 -11.94
CA GLU A 133 4.50 -14.39 -13.20
C GLU A 133 4.86 -12.94 -13.54
N GLY A 134 4.89 -12.04 -12.54
CA GLY A 134 5.14 -10.61 -12.77
C GLY A 134 6.61 -10.25 -12.98
N ARG A 135 7.54 -11.14 -12.65
CA ARG A 135 8.99 -10.88 -12.67
C ARG A 135 9.64 -10.86 -14.06
N PRO A 136 9.34 -11.78 -15.01
CA PRO A 136 9.97 -11.78 -16.33
C PRO A 136 9.80 -10.46 -17.13
N PRO A 137 8.62 -9.80 -17.15
CA PRO A 137 8.49 -8.48 -17.79
C PRO A 137 9.38 -7.41 -17.15
N LEU A 138 9.49 -7.41 -15.82
CA LEU A 138 10.29 -6.44 -15.07
C LEU A 138 11.80 -6.65 -15.29
N GLU A 139 12.26 -7.91 -15.31
CA GLU A 139 13.64 -8.26 -15.64
C GLU A 139 14.02 -7.75 -17.04
N LYS A 140 13.08 -7.79 -18.00
CA LYS A 140 13.32 -7.24 -19.33
C LYS A 140 13.48 -5.72 -19.33
N VAL A 141 12.71 -5.00 -18.51
CA VAL A 141 12.90 -3.54 -18.35
C VAL A 141 14.26 -3.23 -17.75
N ILE A 142 14.68 -3.96 -16.71
CA ILE A 142 16.02 -3.82 -16.10
C ILE A 142 17.11 -4.03 -17.15
N GLU A 143 16.98 -5.06 -18.00
CA GLU A 143 17.94 -5.32 -19.07
C GLU A 143 18.08 -4.14 -20.04
N GLN A 144 16.97 -3.53 -20.45
CA GLN A 144 16.98 -2.38 -21.36
C GLN A 144 17.56 -1.12 -20.69
N ALA A 145 17.20 -0.86 -19.44
CA ALA A 145 17.69 0.30 -18.70
C ALA A 145 19.17 0.20 -18.38
N ARG A 146 19.67 -1.00 -18.09
CA ARG A 146 21.10 -1.26 -17.83
C ARG A 146 21.97 -0.95 -19.05
N GLN A 147 21.46 -1.18 -20.27
CA GLN A 147 22.17 -0.79 -21.51
C GLN A 147 22.30 0.74 -21.65
N LEU A 148 21.45 1.49 -20.98
CA LEU A 148 21.41 2.96 -21.01
C LEU A 148 21.98 3.60 -19.74
N ASP A 149 22.42 2.81 -18.77
CA ASP A 149 22.93 3.24 -17.46
C ASP A 149 21.89 4.06 -16.66
N VAL A 150 20.66 3.56 -16.60
CA VAL A 150 19.52 4.21 -15.91
C VAL A 150 19.07 3.34 -14.73
N PRO A 151 18.89 3.92 -13.52
CA PRO A 151 18.34 3.19 -12.38
C PRO A 151 16.91 2.71 -12.66
N VAL A 152 16.60 1.49 -12.21
CA VAL A 152 15.24 0.93 -12.31
C VAL A 152 14.77 0.50 -10.95
N HIS A 153 13.60 1.00 -10.58
CA HIS A 153 12.80 0.50 -9.48
C HIS A 153 11.74 -0.45 -10.02
N THR A 154 11.56 -1.61 -9.39
CA THR A 154 10.52 -2.56 -9.81
C THR A 154 9.46 -2.76 -8.75
N MET A 155 8.20 -2.77 -9.19
CA MET A 155 7.04 -2.97 -8.33
C MET A 155 6.10 -4.00 -8.94
N ILE A 156 5.72 -5.00 -8.14
CA ILE A 156 4.62 -5.94 -8.47
C ILE A 156 3.44 -5.61 -7.57
N ARG A 157 2.31 -5.25 -8.18
CA ARG A 157 1.09 -4.89 -7.47
C ARG A 157 -0.03 -5.87 -7.78
N LEU A 158 -0.73 -6.30 -6.73
CA LEU A 158 -1.93 -7.12 -6.85
C LEU A 158 -3.16 -6.20 -6.91
N GLY A 159 -4.03 -6.42 -7.89
CA GLY A 159 -5.24 -5.62 -8.07
C GLY A 159 -6.41 -6.41 -8.64
N ARG A 160 -7.63 -5.92 -8.45
CA ARG A 160 -8.83 -6.46 -9.13
C ARG A 160 -9.07 -5.79 -10.49
N SER A 161 -8.49 -4.61 -10.68
CA SER A 161 -8.55 -3.82 -11.91
C SER A 161 -7.15 -3.28 -12.20
N VAL A 162 -6.68 -3.45 -13.44
CA VAL A 162 -5.37 -2.94 -13.88
C VAL A 162 -5.34 -1.42 -13.79
N SER A 163 -6.36 -0.75 -14.30
CA SER A 163 -6.43 0.71 -14.29
C SER A 163 -6.45 1.29 -12.88
N GLU A 164 -7.22 0.69 -11.97
CA GLU A 164 -7.28 1.15 -10.58
C GLU A 164 -5.93 0.97 -9.87
N ALA A 165 -5.27 -0.17 -10.10
CA ALA A 165 -3.94 -0.42 -9.54
C ALA A 165 -2.90 0.56 -10.08
N ILE A 166 -2.91 0.86 -11.38
CA ILE A 166 -2.02 1.86 -11.97
C ILE A 166 -2.30 3.24 -11.37
N MET A 167 -3.55 3.68 -11.34
CA MET A 167 -3.91 4.98 -10.77
C MET A 167 -3.53 5.10 -9.30
N LYS A 168 -3.70 4.02 -8.53
CA LYS A 168 -3.28 3.95 -7.13
C LYS A 168 -1.76 4.06 -6.99
N THR A 169 -1.00 3.38 -7.85
CA THR A 169 0.46 3.54 -7.88
C THR A 169 0.86 4.96 -8.24
N VAL A 170 0.22 5.60 -9.23
CA VAL A 170 0.51 7.01 -9.56
C VAL A 170 0.28 7.94 -8.37
N ALA A 171 -0.81 7.73 -7.62
CA ALA A 171 -1.11 8.51 -6.43
C ALA A 171 -0.14 8.25 -5.26
N GLU A 172 0.44 7.04 -5.18
CA GLU A 172 1.35 6.62 -4.10
C GLU A 172 2.84 6.89 -4.43
N SER A 173 3.24 6.85 -5.70
CA SER A 173 4.64 6.76 -6.15
C SER A 173 5.26 8.06 -6.65
N ALA A 174 4.55 9.20 -6.57
CA ALA A 174 5.04 10.52 -6.98
C ALA A 174 5.79 10.54 -8.33
N SER A 175 5.34 9.74 -9.31
CA SER A 175 5.97 9.67 -10.63
C SER A 175 5.63 10.90 -11.47
N ASP A 176 6.61 11.49 -12.14
CA ASP A 176 6.46 12.70 -12.93
C ASP A 176 5.88 12.45 -14.32
N PHE A 177 6.10 11.24 -14.85
CA PHE A 177 5.63 10.86 -16.17
C PHE A 177 5.20 9.40 -16.21
N ILE A 178 4.18 9.10 -17.01
CA ILE A 178 3.69 7.74 -17.23
C ILE A 178 3.79 7.43 -18.71
N LEU A 179 4.46 6.33 -19.05
CA LEU A 179 4.57 5.84 -20.41
C LEU A 179 3.77 4.55 -20.57
N PHE A 180 2.74 4.58 -21.42
CA PHE A 180 1.94 3.40 -21.75
C PHE A 180 2.39 2.75 -23.05
N GLY A 181 2.32 1.42 -23.09
CA GLY A 181 2.37 0.67 -24.36
C GLY A 181 1.06 0.80 -25.11
N TRP A 182 1.13 0.84 -26.44
CA TRP A 182 -0.05 0.71 -27.29
C TRP A 182 -0.41 -0.78 -27.44
N PRO A 183 -1.70 -1.16 -27.35
CA PRO A 183 -2.15 -2.55 -27.51
C PRO A 183 -2.00 -3.07 -28.95
#